data_AF-A0A2N3UAG2-F1
#
_entry.id   AF-A0A2N3UAG2-F1
#
_cell.length_a   1.000
_cell.length_b   1.000
_cell.length_c   1.000
_cell.angle_alpha   90.00
_cell.angle_beta   90.00
_cell.angle_gamma   90.00
#
_symmetry.space_group_name_H-M   'P 1'
#
loop_
_entity.id
_entity.type
_entity.pdbx_description
1 polymer ?
#
loop_
_entity_poly.entity_id
_entity_poly.type
_entity_poly.pdbx_seq_one_letter_code
_entity_poly.pdbx_strand_id
1 'polypeptide(L)'
;MKFMKHIKSCALACLLACLVMACTSETRHSANREVEEFSAWVDENSKRAETATEEEWNEMEAEYNYKATEIEKRSADWDDQTKAEWEKVRTQWQETVGRANTRFRATDEEPEFEVEPEEGGQ
;
A
#
# COMPACT_ATOMS: atom_id res chain seq x y z
N MET A 1 63.08 13.73 -3.27
CA MET A 1 62.13 13.46 -2.17
C MET A 1 60.84 14.21 -2.46
N LYS A 2 59.76 13.52 -2.88
CA LYS A 2 58.54 14.15 -3.44
C LYS A 2 57.29 13.31 -3.13
N PHE A 3 57.01 13.03 -1.85
CA PHE A 3 55.89 12.15 -1.47
C PHE A 3 55.25 12.46 -0.09
N MET A 4 55.28 13.71 0.39
CA MET A 4 54.77 14.02 1.74
C MET A 4 54.01 15.36 1.85
N LYS A 5 53.09 15.64 0.91
CA LYS A 5 52.17 16.81 1.03
C LYS A 5 50.68 16.53 0.83
N HIS A 6 50.28 15.31 0.44
CA HIS A 6 48.87 15.00 0.13
C HIS A 6 48.09 14.31 1.27
N ILE A 7 48.75 13.93 2.37
CA ILE A 7 48.12 13.21 3.49
C ILE A 7 47.11 14.06 4.29
N LYS A 8 47.26 15.40 4.31
CA LYS A 8 46.36 16.28 5.08
C LYS A 8 45.03 16.56 4.38
N SER A 9 44.92 16.33 3.08
CA SER A 9 43.71 16.68 2.32
C SER A 9 42.69 15.53 2.19
N CYS A 10 43.11 14.28 2.41
CA CYS A 10 42.19 13.12 2.33
C CYS A 10 41.36 12.91 3.61
N ALA A 11 41.83 13.36 4.78
CA ALA A 11 41.14 13.11 6.04
C ALA A 11 39.81 13.88 6.19
N LEU A 12 39.69 15.07 5.57
CA LEU A 12 38.48 15.90 5.67
C LEU A 12 37.33 15.38 4.78
N ALA A 13 37.66 14.75 3.64
CA ALA A 13 36.66 14.21 2.72
C ALA A 13 36.00 12.93 3.26
N CYS A 14 36.74 12.08 3.98
CA CYS A 14 36.19 10.86 4.58
C CYS A 14 35.21 11.14 5.73
N LEU A 15 35.44 12.21 6.53
CA LEU A 15 34.54 12.56 7.63
C LEU A 15 33.17 13.08 7.16
N LEU A 16 33.11 13.73 6.00
CA LEU A 16 31.85 14.17 5.37
C LEU A 16 31.07 13.01 4.73
N ALA A 17 31.75 11.96 4.27
CA ALA A 17 31.10 10.77 3.69
C ALA A 17 30.53 9.82 4.77
N CYS A 18 31.09 9.79 5.99
CA CYS A 18 30.58 8.93 7.06
C CYS A 18 29.27 9.42 7.69
N LEU A 19 28.94 10.71 7.60
CA LEU A 19 27.71 11.27 8.19
C LEU A 19 26.44 10.86 7.45
N VAL A 20 26.51 10.51 6.15
CA VAL A 20 25.35 10.06 5.38
C VAL A 20 25.00 8.58 5.56
N MET A 21 25.95 7.72 5.98
CA MET A 21 25.66 6.30 6.21
C MET A 21 24.81 6.05 7.47
N ALA A 22 24.99 6.84 8.53
CA ALA A 22 24.25 6.64 9.78
C ALA A 22 22.74 6.87 9.61
N CYS A 23 22.33 7.86 8.80
CA CYS A 23 20.91 8.12 8.53
C CYS A 23 20.22 6.96 7.77
N THR A 24 20.94 6.22 6.93
CA THR A 24 20.30 5.18 6.10
C THR A 24 19.76 3.99 6.89
N SER A 25 20.30 3.68 8.07
CA SER A 25 19.82 2.53 8.85
C SER A 25 18.50 2.80 9.58
N GLU A 26 18.35 4.00 10.13
CA GLU A 26 17.12 4.40 10.84
C GLU A 26 15.96 4.58 9.85
N THR A 27 16.21 5.23 8.71
CA THR A 27 15.20 5.43 7.67
C THR A 27 14.71 4.11 7.05
N ARG A 28 15.61 3.15 6.81
CA ARG A 28 15.24 1.82 6.27
C ARG A 28 14.35 1.02 7.22
N HIS A 29 14.68 1.00 8.52
CA HIS A 29 13.88 0.29 9.51
C HIS A 29 12.48 0.90 9.64
N SER A 30 12.37 2.24 9.56
CA SER A 30 11.09 2.95 9.56
C SER A 30 10.24 2.58 8.34
N ALA A 31 10.82 2.58 7.13
CA ALA A 31 10.09 2.28 5.91
C ALA A 31 9.54 0.86 5.87
N ASN A 32 10.33 -0.13 6.30
CA ASN A 32 9.87 -1.52 6.34
C ASN A 32 8.69 -1.68 7.30
N ARG A 33 8.78 -1.10 8.50
CA ARG A 33 7.72 -1.17 9.50
C ARG A 33 6.40 -0.55 9.02
N GLU A 34 6.47 0.57 8.30
CA GLU A 34 5.26 1.22 7.78
C GLU A 34 4.56 0.38 6.71
N VAL A 35 5.32 -0.29 5.83
CA VAL A 35 4.75 -1.21 4.84
C VAL A 35 4.13 -2.43 5.54
N GLU A 36 4.74 -2.96 6.59
CA GLU A 36 4.19 -4.05 7.40
C GLU A 36 2.88 -3.64 8.11
N GLU A 37 2.86 -2.47 8.76
CA GLU A 37 1.66 -1.94 9.42
C GLU A 37 0.53 -1.69 8.40
N PHE A 38 0.88 -1.17 7.22
CA PHE A 38 -0.10 -0.98 6.15
C PHE A 38 -0.58 -2.31 5.55
N SER A 39 0.28 -3.32 5.43
CA SER A 39 -0.11 -4.67 5.02
C SER A 39 -1.16 -5.26 5.96
N ALA A 40 -0.99 -5.09 7.28
CA ALA A 40 -1.97 -5.54 8.26
C ALA A 40 -3.31 -4.80 8.13
N TRP A 41 -3.25 -3.47 7.90
CA TRP A 41 -4.45 -2.68 7.61
C TRP A 41 -5.15 -3.17 6.33
N VAL A 42 -4.41 -3.47 5.25
CA VAL A 42 -4.99 -4.01 4.00
C VAL A 42 -5.63 -5.37 4.24
N ASP A 43 -5.01 -6.26 5.03
CA ASP A 43 -5.60 -7.57 5.36
C ASP A 43 -6.92 -7.44 6.12
N GLU A 44 -6.97 -6.62 7.16
CA GLU A 44 -8.19 -6.39 7.94
C GLU A 44 -9.30 -5.77 7.07
N ASN A 45 -8.96 -4.75 6.29
CA ASN A 45 -9.94 -4.04 5.47
C ASN A 45 -10.38 -4.86 4.26
N SER A 46 -9.53 -5.76 3.75
CA SER A 46 -9.91 -6.70 2.69
C SER A 46 -11.00 -7.68 3.13
N LYS A 47 -11.04 -8.05 4.42
CA LYS A 47 -12.11 -8.87 5.00
C LYS A 47 -13.37 -8.04 5.23
N ARG A 48 -13.24 -6.81 5.73
CA ARG A 48 -14.37 -5.89 5.88
C ARG A 48 -15.04 -5.54 4.55
N ALA A 49 -14.26 -5.42 3.48
CA ALA A 49 -14.74 -5.11 2.14
C ALA A 49 -15.77 -6.13 1.61
N GLU A 50 -15.73 -7.38 2.06
CA GLU A 50 -16.66 -8.43 1.63
C GLU A 50 -18.12 -8.09 1.98
N THR A 51 -18.32 -7.36 3.09
CA THR A 51 -19.65 -7.00 3.61
C THR A 51 -19.90 -5.50 3.69
N ALA A 52 -18.92 -4.66 3.33
CA ALA A 52 -19.04 -3.20 3.36
C ALA A 52 -20.17 -2.71 2.44
N THR A 53 -20.85 -1.62 2.77
CA THR A 53 -21.71 -0.91 1.82
C THR A 53 -20.89 -0.18 0.75
N GLU A 54 -21.53 0.39 -0.27
CA GLU A 54 -20.84 1.19 -1.29
C GLU A 54 -20.20 2.45 -0.68
N GLU A 55 -20.88 3.10 0.27
CA GLU A 55 -20.35 4.25 1.00
C GLU A 55 -19.10 3.86 1.81
N GLU A 56 -19.18 2.80 2.62
CA GLU A 56 -18.03 2.30 3.39
C GLU A 56 -16.87 1.84 2.49
N TRP A 57 -17.18 1.28 1.32
CA TRP A 57 -16.18 0.91 0.33
C TRP A 57 -15.47 2.13 -0.27
N ASN A 58 -16.22 3.17 -0.64
CA ASN A 58 -15.66 4.42 -1.14
C ASN A 58 -14.75 5.10 -0.11
N GLU A 59 -15.14 5.10 1.16
CA GLU A 59 -14.29 5.59 2.25
C GLU A 59 -13.01 4.76 2.39
N MET A 60 -13.12 3.43 2.31
CA MET A 60 -11.99 2.52 2.41
C MET A 60 -11.01 2.68 1.23
N GLU A 61 -11.50 2.88 0.01
CA GLU A 61 -10.68 3.21 -1.16
C GLU A 61 -9.95 4.55 -0.98
N ALA A 62 -10.65 5.57 -0.47
CA ALA A 62 -10.04 6.86 -0.20
C ALA A 62 -8.92 6.75 0.85
N GLU A 63 -9.15 6.00 1.93
CA GLU A 63 -8.16 5.77 2.99
C GLU A 63 -6.95 4.96 2.46
N TYR A 64 -7.19 3.92 1.66
CA TYR A 64 -6.11 3.17 0.99
C TYR A 64 -5.25 4.11 0.14
N ASN A 65 -5.86 4.89 -0.75
CA ASN A 65 -5.15 5.78 -1.66
C ASN A 65 -4.33 6.84 -0.91
N TYR A 66 -4.89 7.40 0.17
CA TYR A 66 -4.18 8.34 1.03
C TYR A 66 -2.95 7.69 1.66
N LYS A 67 -3.11 6.56 2.36
CA LYS A 67 -1.99 5.87 3.02
C LYS A 67 -0.93 5.40 2.03
N ALA A 68 -1.36 4.86 0.89
CA ALA A 68 -0.45 4.40 -0.14
C ALA A 68 0.41 5.54 -0.69
N THR A 69 -0.20 6.70 -0.96
CA THR A 69 0.51 7.90 -1.40
C THR A 69 1.53 8.35 -0.35
N GLU A 70 1.17 8.38 0.94
CA GLU A 70 2.10 8.78 2.01
C GLU A 70 3.29 7.82 2.13
N ILE A 71 3.05 6.52 1.99
CA ILE A 71 4.09 5.48 2.05
C ILE A 71 5.01 5.60 0.82
N GLU A 72 4.45 5.73 -0.39
CA GLU A 72 5.21 5.82 -1.64
C GLU A 72 6.09 7.08 -1.75
N LYS A 73 5.77 8.17 -1.03
CA LYS A 73 6.66 9.35 -0.94
C LYS A 73 8.07 9.00 -0.45
N ARG A 74 8.21 7.92 0.31
CA ARG A 74 9.49 7.41 0.85
C ARG A 74 10.06 6.23 0.06
N SER A 75 9.48 5.91 -1.10
CA SER A 75 9.91 4.78 -1.93
C SER A 75 11.36 4.85 -2.40
N ALA A 76 11.94 6.06 -2.47
CA ALA A 76 13.35 6.25 -2.79
C ALA A 76 14.30 5.62 -1.75
N ASP A 77 13.86 5.50 -0.50
CA ASP A 77 14.63 4.95 0.61
C ASP A 77 14.46 3.43 0.77
N TRP A 78 13.57 2.81 -0.01
CA TRP A 78 13.24 1.40 0.11
C TRP A 78 14.34 0.50 -0.47
N ASP A 79 14.67 -0.54 0.28
CA ASP A 79 15.41 -1.68 -0.23
C ASP A 79 14.50 -2.64 -1.02
N ASP A 80 15.10 -3.66 -1.62
CA ASP A 80 14.40 -4.61 -2.49
C ASP A 80 13.38 -5.46 -1.74
N GLN A 81 13.59 -5.72 -0.44
CA GLN A 81 12.62 -6.43 0.38
C GLN A 81 11.40 -5.56 0.63
N THR A 82 11.58 -4.30 1.04
CA THR A 82 10.45 -3.37 1.24
C THR A 82 9.65 -3.18 -0.05
N LYS A 83 10.31 -3.08 -1.21
CA LYS A 83 9.63 -3.03 -2.51
C LYS A 83 8.83 -4.30 -2.79
N ALA A 84 9.40 -5.47 -2.51
CA ALA A 84 8.70 -6.74 -2.72
C ALA A 84 7.46 -6.87 -1.82
N GLU A 85 7.56 -6.47 -0.54
CA GLU A 85 6.39 -6.43 0.35
C GLU A 85 5.35 -5.41 -0.15
N TRP A 86 5.77 -4.24 -0.61
CA TRP A 86 4.87 -3.25 -1.20
C TRP A 86 4.08 -3.79 -2.41
N GLU A 87 4.73 -4.55 -3.30
CA GLU A 87 4.06 -5.21 -4.43
C GLU A 87 3.01 -6.22 -3.97
N LYS A 88 3.28 -6.98 -2.90
CA LYS A 88 2.30 -7.92 -2.33
C LYS A 88 1.09 -7.17 -1.78
N VAL A 89 1.32 -6.09 -1.04
CA VAL A 89 0.23 -5.28 -0.47
C VAL A 89 -0.65 -4.70 -1.58
N ARG A 90 -0.05 -4.17 -2.65
CA ARG A 90 -0.81 -3.67 -3.82
C ARG A 90 -1.58 -4.78 -4.51
N THR A 91 -0.98 -5.94 -4.70
CA THR A 91 -1.64 -7.10 -5.32
C THR A 91 -2.86 -7.52 -4.51
N GLN A 92 -2.70 -7.67 -3.18
CA GLN A 92 -3.79 -8.03 -2.29
C GLN A 92 -4.94 -7.02 -2.35
N TRP A 93 -4.61 -5.72 -2.37
CA TRP A 93 -5.63 -4.69 -2.51
C TRP A 93 -6.37 -4.76 -3.86
N GLN A 94 -5.66 -4.99 -4.96
CA GLN A 94 -6.30 -5.15 -6.28
C GLN A 94 -7.23 -6.36 -6.34
N GLU A 95 -6.89 -7.46 -5.66
CA GLU A 95 -7.79 -8.61 -5.52
C GLU A 95 -9.06 -8.23 -4.74
N THR A 96 -8.93 -7.43 -3.68
CA THR A 96 -10.05 -6.90 -2.91
C THR A 96 -10.96 -6.01 -3.75
N VAL A 97 -10.38 -5.09 -4.53
CA VAL A 97 -11.13 -4.25 -5.49
C VAL A 97 -11.90 -5.12 -6.49
N GLY A 98 -11.26 -6.16 -7.04
CA GLY A 98 -11.92 -7.09 -7.96
C GLY A 98 -13.12 -7.82 -7.34
N ARG A 99 -13.00 -8.27 -6.09
CA ARG A 99 -14.10 -8.92 -5.35
C ARG A 99 -15.23 -7.93 -5.05
N ALA A 100 -14.90 -6.73 -4.56
CA ALA A 100 -15.88 -5.69 -4.25
C ALA A 100 -16.68 -5.28 -5.49
N ASN A 101 -16.02 -5.02 -6.62
CA ASN A 101 -16.66 -4.65 -7.88
C ASN A 101 -17.60 -5.76 -8.39
N THR A 102 -17.19 -7.02 -8.33
CA THR A 102 -18.04 -8.16 -8.70
C THR A 102 -19.33 -8.21 -7.89
N ARG A 103 -19.25 -7.94 -6.58
CA ARG A 103 -20.40 -7.94 -5.67
C ARG A 103 -21.36 -6.78 -5.93
N PHE A 104 -20.84 -5.56 -6.11
CA PHE A 104 -21.67 -4.40 -6.40
C PHE A 104 -22.44 -4.59 -7.71
N ARG A 105 -21.75 -5.06 -8.77
CA ARG A 105 -22.40 -5.40 -10.03
C ARG A 105 -23.50 -6.46 -9.89
N ALA A 106 -23.28 -7.50 -9.07
CA ALA A 106 -24.30 -8.52 -8.84
C ALA A 106 -25.53 -8.00 -8.08
N THR A 107 -25.40 -6.89 -7.36
CA THR A 107 -26.50 -6.24 -6.63
C THR A 107 -27.32 -5.32 -7.54
N ASP A 108 -26.72 -4.75 -8.59
CA ASP A 108 -27.44 -4.01 -9.65
C ASP A 108 -28.30 -4.93 -10.56
N GLU A 109 -27.94 -6.21 -10.70
CA GLU A 109 -28.66 -7.20 -11.51
C GLU A 109 -29.72 -7.98 -10.68
N GLU A 110 -30.44 -7.32 -9.76
CA GLU A 110 -31.60 -7.96 -9.10
C GLU A 110 -32.63 -8.38 -10.17
N PRO A 111 -33.05 -9.66 -10.23
CA PRO A 111 -34.01 -10.12 -11.21
C PRO A 111 -35.32 -9.37 -10.99
N GLU A 112 -35.84 -8.72 -12.04
CA GLU A 112 -37.24 -8.31 -12.10
C GLU A 112 -38.08 -9.55 -11.78
N PHE A 113 -38.54 -9.66 -10.54
CA PHE A 113 -39.49 -10.66 -10.14
C PHE A 113 -40.76 -10.34 -10.91
N GLU A 114 -40.95 -11.01 -12.05
CA GLU A 114 -42.21 -11.03 -12.77
C GLU A 114 -43.25 -11.61 -11.81
N VAL A 115 -43.97 -10.70 -11.13
CA VAL A 115 -45.14 -11.04 -10.34
C VAL A 115 -46.17 -11.52 -11.37
N GLU A 116 -46.18 -12.82 -11.68
CA GLU A 116 -47.33 -13.40 -12.37
C GLU A 116 -48.56 -13.12 -11.50
N PRO A 117 -49.56 -12.35 -11.99
CA PRO A 117 -50.78 -12.17 -11.23
C PRO A 117 -51.49 -13.52 -11.12
N GLU A 118 -51.83 -13.91 -9.89
CA GLU A 118 -52.80 -14.96 -9.61
C GLU A 118 -54.11 -14.62 -10.34
N GLU A 119 -54.34 -15.26 -11.50
CA GLU A 119 -55.67 -15.38 -12.09
C GLU A 119 -56.45 -16.41 -11.28
N GLY A 120 -56.85 -16.00 -10.07
CA GLY A 120 -57.98 -16.60 -9.38
C GLY A 120 -59.26 -16.25 -10.13
N GLY A 121 -59.80 -17.19 -10.90
CA GLY A 121 -60.98 -16.95 -11.73
C GLY A 121 -61.76 -18.22 -12.07
N GLN A 122 -62.47 -18.76 -11.06
CA GLN A 122 -63.69 -19.60 -11.07
C GLN A 122 -63.83 -20.76 -12.07
#